data_AF-A0A5E7D632-F1
#
_entry.id   AF-A0A5E7D632-F1
#
_cell.length_a   1.000
_cell.length_b   1.000
_cell.length_c   1.000
_cell.angle_alpha   90.00
_cell.angle_beta   90.00
_cell.angle_gamma   90.00
#
_symmetry.space_group_name_H-M   'P 1'
#
loop_
_entity.id
_entity.type
_entity.pdbx_description
1 polymer ?
#
loop_
_entity_poly.entity_id
_entity_poly.type
_entity_poly.pdbx_seq_one_letter_code
_entity_poly.pdbx_strand_id
1 'polypeptide(L)'
;MSNQNWTPGQPYHITVTKINPYMQQTYSQNLGGGGYDRTGRTRNRSRTGTDLFKFLTKQDIDDINEAIYISNTILAIEAHKPNILNQFQIRLNQLPTTLQGEISTATNNYGGTHGLSPADALTRQQTAVNHLIHQKTTDQNVYQTKANAFYGSDPIVRTQQDFIEAYLRIPSSEVLSKWTESFTSAYAAQLAAEEVRQLTHRSQALTSQTNQARAEEQLVAIQKAEAERAARERAAAE
;
A
#
# COMPACT_ATOMS: atom_id res chain seq x y z
N MET A 1 26.76 40.04 48.10
CA MET A 1 27.19 41.32 47.49
C MET A 1 27.01 41.25 45.99
N SER A 2 26.00 41.91 45.44
CA SER A 2 26.14 42.75 44.24
C SER A 2 24.92 43.67 44.13
N ASN A 3 25.21 44.95 43.96
CA ASN A 3 24.27 46.06 43.92
C ASN A 3 23.51 46.05 42.60
N GLN A 4 22.19 46.23 42.64
CA GLN A 4 21.44 46.72 41.48
C GLN A 4 20.72 48.00 41.89
N ASN A 5 21.36 49.11 41.51
CA ASN A 5 20.86 50.47 41.63
C ASN A 5 19.69 50.65 40.66
N TRP A 6 18.46 50.68 41.18
CA TRP A 6 17.31 51.12 40.40
C TRP A 6 17.13 52.63 40.58
N THR A 7 17.07 53.38 39.47
CA THR A 7 16.78 54.82 39.47
C THR A 7 15.40 55.08 38.87
N PRO A 8 14.56 55.93 39.48
CA PRO A 8 13.22 56.22 38.97
C PRO A 8 13.27 56.86 37.58
N GLY A 9 12.63 56.22 36.58
CA GLY A 9 12.46 56.78 35.23
C GLY A 9 12.85 55.86 34.07
N GLN A 10 13.49 54.71 34.30
CA GLN A 10 13.72 53.73 33.23
C GLN A 10 12.50 52.80 33.03
N PRO A 11 12.01 52.60 31.79
CA PRO A 11 10.92 51.68 31.53
C PRO A 11 11.37 50.24 31.78
N TYR A 12 10.72 49.58 32.73
CA TYR A 12 10.89 48.17 33.00
C TYR A 12 10.21 47.37 31.88
N HIS A 13 10.93 46.46 31.22
CA HIS A 13 10.34 45.64 30.19
C HIS A 13 9.51 44.53 30.85
N ILE A 14 8.20 44.76 30.99
CA ILE A 14 7.26 43.78 31.53
C ILE A 14 6.80 42.90 30.37
N THR A 15 7.28 41.66 30.30
CA THR A 15 6.71 40.68 29.39
C THR A 15 5.25 40.42 29.77
N VAL A 16 4.36 40.59 28.79
CA VAL A 16 2.91 40.47 28.95
C VAL A 16 2.57 39.14 29.61
N THR A 17 2.07 39.20 30.84
CA THR A 17 1.57 38.01 31.54
C THR A 17 0.21 37.68 30.95
N LYS A 18 0.11 36.59 30.19
CA LYS A 18 -1.21 36.03 29.80
C LYS A 18 -1.93 35.58 31.06
N ILE A 19 -2.98 36.31 31.44
CA ILE A 19 -3.82 35.95 32.58
C ILE A 19 -4.76 34.83 32.14
N ASN A 20 -4.57 33.63 32.71
CA ASN A 20 -5.48 32.51 32.58
C ASN A 20 -6.52 32.58 33.71
N PRO A 21 -7.83 32.71 33.42
CA PRO A 21 -8.86 32.99 34.42
C PRO A 21 -9.12 31.87 35.45
N TYR A 22 -8.47 30.71 35.30
CA TYR A 22 -8.61 29.57 36.21
C TYR A 22 -7.47 29.40 37.23
N MET A 23 -6.51 30.34 37.30
CA MET A 23 -5.37 30.25 38.21
C MET A 23 -5.50 31.23 39.38
N GLN A 24 -5.54 30.72 40.61
CA GLN A 24 -5.46 31.57 41.80
C GLN A 24 -4.01 31.98 42.08
N GLN A 25 -3.82 33.28 42.30
CA GLN A 25 -2.52 33.88 42.58
C GLN A 25 -2.13 33.59 44.04
N THR A 26 -1.11 32.78 44.26
CA THR A 26 -0.58 32.54 45.61
C THR A 26 0.44 33.61 45.96
N TYR A 27 0.07 34.51 46.87
CA TYR A 27 1.00 35.47 47.46
C TYR A 27 1.82 34.81 48.57
N SER A 28 3.14 34.86 48.45
CA SER A 28 4.08 34.52 49.53
C SER A 28 4.46 35.81 50.27
N GLN A 29 4.21 35.86 51.58
CA GLN A 29 4.48 37.05 52.40
C GLN A 29 5.97 37.27 52.71
N ASN A 30 6.86 36.30 52.48
CA ASN A 30 8.22 36.36 53.04
C ASN A 30 9.37 36.38 52.03
N LEU A 31 9.14 36.13 50.73
CA LEU A 31 10.22 36.07 49.74
C LEU A 31 9.69 36.55 48.39
N GLY A 32 9.92 37.83 48.09
CA GLY A 32 9.48 38.47 46.85
C GLY A 32 10.00 37.74 45.61
N GLY A 33 9.09 37.10 44.88
CA GLY A 33 9.37 36.40 43.62
C GLY A 33 8.48 35.17 43.43
N GLY A 34 7.30 35.36 42.84
CA GLY A 34 6.42 34.27 42.43
C GLY A 34 6.86 33.68 41.09
N GLY A 35 7.34 32.44 41.10
CA GLY A 35 7.62 31.67 39.89
C GLY A 35 6.47 30.71 39.57
N TYR A 36 6.20 30.50 38.29
CA TYR A 36 5.22 29.51 37.82
C TYR A 36 5.84 28.10 37.87
N ASP A 37 5.38 27.27 38.80
CA ASP A 37 5.62 25.81 38.80
C ASP A 37 4.32 25.13 38.35
N ARG A 38 4.38 24.31 37.29
CA ARG A 38 3.24 23.52 36.80
C ARG A 38 2.80 22.44 37.81
N THR A 39 3.57 22.21 38.88
CA THR A 39 3.41 21.07 39.80
C THR A 39 3.58 21.36 41.30
N GLY A 40 3.92 22.59 41.70
CA GLY A 40 4.01 23.05 43.10
C GLY A 40 4.74 22.10 44.07
N ARG A 41 5.97 21.65 43.78
CA ARG A 41 6.69 20.71 44.67
C ARG A 41 8.00 21.25 45.21
N THR A 42 7.97 21.67 46.47
CA THR A 42 9.14 21.88 47.32
C THR A 42 9.95 20.59 47.48
N ARG A 43 11.27 20.78 47.53
CA ARG A 43 12.34 19.77 47.58
C ARG A 43 12.16 18.71 48.68
N ASN A 44 12.76 17.55 48.42
CA ASN A 44 13.03 16.44 49.35
C ASN A 44 11.85 15.61 49.84
N ARG A 45 11.41 14.63 49.03
CA ARG A 45 10.99 13.31 49.54
C ARG A 45 11.37 12.21 48.55
N SER A 46 12.03 11.18 49.08
CA SER A 46 12.30 9.92 48.40
C SER A 46 10.97 9.35 47.91
N ARG A 47 10.73 9.37 46.60
CA ARG A 47 9.50 8.85 45.97
C ARG A 47 9.64 7.34 45.89
N THR A 48 9.06 6.62 46.84
CA THR A 48 8.71 5.21 46.63
C THR A 48 7.64 5.15 45.52
N GLY A 49 7.69 4.12 44.67
CA GLY A 49 6.89 4.03 43.43
C GLY A 49 5.37 4.15 43.59
N THR A 50 4.84 4.14 44.82
CA THR A 50 3.44 4.31 45.17
C THR A 50 2.91 5.75 45.04
N ASP A 51 3.78 6.77 45.01
CA ASP A 51 3.37 8.18 44.86
C ASP A 51 3.29 8.67 43.40
N LEU A 52 3.64 7.83 42.42
CA LEU A 52 3.56 8.18 41.00
C LEU A 52 2.11 8.08 40.46
N PHE A 53 1.30 7.16 40.99
CA PHE A 53 -0.07 6.92 40.53
C PHE A 53 -1.14 7.65 41.34
N LYS A 54 -0.80 8.25 42.50
CA LYS A 54 -1.76 8.99 43.34
C LYS A 54 -2.35 10.25 42.71
N PHE A 55 -1.79 10.71 41.59
CA PHE A 55 -2.19 11.95 40.92
C PHE A 55 -2.74 11.73 39.51
N LEU A 56 -2.85 10.47 39.06
CA LEU A 56 -3.49 10.16 37.78
C LEU A 56 -4.99 10.13 37.97
N THR A 57 -5.69 10.90 37.17
CA THR A 57 -7.14 10.77 37.02
C THR A 57 -7.46 9.46 36.30
N LYS A 58 -8.72 9.03 36.35
CA LYS A 58 -9.18 7.89 35.56
C LYS A 58 -8.89 8.10 34.06
N GLN A 59 -9.08 9.32 33.57
CA GLN A 59 -8.78 9.68 32.19
C GLN A 59 -7.29 9.51 31.86
N ASP A 60 -6.39 9.94 32.74
CA ASP A 60 -4.95 9.76 32.50
C ASP A 60 -4.57 8.27 32.43
N ILE A 61 -5.23 7.41 33.21
CA ILE A 61 -5.02 5.96 33.17
C ILE A 61 -5.54 5.37 31.85
N ASP A 62 -6.72 5.79 31.42
CA ASP A 62 -7.34 5.33 30.17
C ASP A 62 -6.49 5.74 28.96
N ASP A 63 -5.99 6.99 28.92
CA ASP A 63 -5.10 7.51 27.87
C ASP A 63 -3.76 6.73 27.82
N ILE A 64 -3.18 6.42 28.98
CA ILE A 64 -1.95 5.61 29.07
C ILE A 64 -2.20 4.20 28.53
N ASN A 65 -3.32 3.58 28.90
CA ASN A 65 -3.67 2.24 28.42
C ASN A 65 -3.85 2.23 26.91
N GLU A 66 -4.55 3.22 26.34
CA GLU A 66 -4.71 3.38 24.90
C GLU A 66 -3.37 3.54 24.18
N ALA A 67 -2.47 4.38 24.71
CA ALA A 67 -1.12 4.54 24.17
C ALA A 67 -0.31 3.23 24.18
N ILE A 68 -0.47 2.40 25.21
CA ILE A 68 0.14 1.06 25.29
C ILE A 68 -0.45 0.14 24.21
N TYR A 69 -1.78 0.13 24.03
CA TYR A 69 -2.42 -0.68 22.99
C TYR A 69 -1.99 -0.27 21.58
N ILE A 70 -1.92 1.03 21.29
CA ILE A 70 -1.41 1.56 20.03
C ILE A 70 0.03 1.09 19.81
N SER A 71 0.89 1.24 20.81
CA SER A 71 2.31 0.83 20.73
C SER A 71 2.47 -0.67 20.45
N ASN A 72 1.71 -1.52 21.15
CA ASN A 72 1.71 -2.96 20.93
C ASN A 72 1.20 -3.34 19.53
N THR A 73 0.20 -2.61 19.02
CA THR A 73 -0.33 -2.84 17.67
C THR A 73 0.71 -2.49 16.61
N ILE A 74 1.46 -1.39 16.80
CA ILE A 74 2.56 -1.00 15.91
C ILE A 74 3.65 -2.07 15.90
N LEU A 75 4.03 -2.60 17.07
CA LEU A 75 5.00 -3.70 17.15
C LEU A 75 4.53 -4.95 16.39
N ALA A 76 3.25 -5.31 16.52
CA ALA A 76 2.68 -6.42 15.76
C ALA A 76 2.72 -6.17 14.25
N ILE A 77 2.39 -4.96 13.81
CA ILE A 77 2.47 -4.52 12.41
C ILE A 77 3.89 -4.68 11.87
N GLU A 78 4.90 -4.16 12.58
CA GLU A 78 6.29 -4.28 12.15
C GLU A 78 6.76 -5.73 12.07
N ALA A 79 6.26 -6.61 12.95
CA ALA A 79 6.54 -8.05 12.87
C ALA A 79 5.87 -8.73 11.67
N HIS A 80 4.71 -8.25 11.21
CA HIS A 80 3.97 -8.82 10.08
C HIS A 80 4.48 -8.36 8.71
N LYS A 81 4.98 -7.12 8.58
CA LYS A 81 5.45 -6.55 7.30
C LYS A 81 6.42 -7.47 6.54
N PRO A 82 7.48 -8.04 7.16
CA PRO A 82 8.43 -8.89 6.45
C PRO A 82 7.79 -10.14 5.83
N ASN A 83 6.79 -10.71 6.48
CA ASN A 83 6.09 -11.89 5.96
C ASN A 83 5.31 -11.53 4.69
N ILE A 84 4.54 -10.44 4.72
CA ILE A 84 3.77 -9.96 3.57
C ILE A 84 4.71 -9.65 2.38
N LEU A 85 5.81 -8.95 2.66
CA LEU A 85 6.84 -8.64 1.66
C LEU A 85 7.48 -9.89 1.06
N ASN A 86 7.79 -10.89 1.89
CA ASN A 86 8.36 -12.16 1.44
C ASN A 86 7.39 -12.91 0.53
N GLN A 87 6.11 -13.01 0.92
CA GLN A 87 5.09 -13.63 0.09
C GLN A 87 4.92 -12.92 -1.25
N PHE A 88 4.92 -11.59 -1.24
CA PHE A 88 4.89 -10.79 -2.46
C PHE A 88 6.09 -11.11 -3.36
N GLN A 89 7.31 -11.12 -2.81
CA GLN A 89 8.52 -11.40 -3.58
C GLN A 89 8.52 -12.82 -4.17
N ILE A 90 8.05 -13.82 -3.41
CA ILE A 90 7.90 -15.20 -3.90
C ILE A 90 6.97 -15.23 -5.11
N ARG A 91 5.79 -14.59 -5.01
CA ARG A 91 4.82 -14.55 -6.11
C ARG A 91 5.37 -13.81 -7.33
N LEU A 92 6.08 -12.69 -7.11
CA LEU A 92 6.71 -11.93 -8.18
C LEU A 92 7.75 -12.77 -8.94
N ASN A 93 8.55 -13.56 -8.23
CA ASN A 93 9.52 -14.46 -8.85
C ASN A 93 8.88 -15.63 -9.61
N GLN A 94 7.68 -16.06 -9.18
CA GLN A 94 6.92 -17.14 -9.81
C GLN A 94 6.03 -16.65 -10.97
N LEU A 95 5.94 -15.34 -11.19
CA LEU A 95 5.04 -14.73 -12.17
C LEU A 95 5.19 -15.30 -13.59
N PRO A 96 6.40 -15.47 -14.15
CA PRO A 96 6.54 -15.98 -15.51
C PRO A 96 5.96 -17.38 -15.69
N THR A 97 6.21 -18.28 -14.74
CA THR A 97 5.73 -19.66 -14.78
C THR A 97 4.22 -19.73 -14.56
N THR A 98 3.69 -18.94 -13.61
CA THR A 98 2.26 -18.91 -13.32
C THR A 98 1.47 -18.35 -14.50
N LEU A 99 1.89 -17.22 -15.09
CA LEU A 99 1.26 -16.65 -16.28
C LEU A 99 1.30 -17.60 -17.47
N GLN A 100 2.41 -18.32 -17.69
CA GLN A 100 2.48 -19.32 -18.76
C GLN A 100 1.44 -20.44 -18.56
N GLY A 101 1.25 -20.90 -17.32
CA GLY A 101 0.21 -21.87 -16.96
C GLY A 101 -1.21 -21.32 -17.15
N GLU A 102 -1.46 -20.08 -16.73
CA GLU A 102 -2.75 -19.39 -16.92
C GLU A 102 -3.08 -19.21 -18.40
N ILE A 103 -2.13 -18.79 -19.23
CA ILE A 103 -2.31 -18.63 -20.68
C ILE A 103 -2.63 -19.97 -21.34
N SER A 104 -1.91 -21.04 -20.98
CA SER A 104 -2.17 -22.38 -21.49
C SER A 104 -3.59 -22.85 -21.14
N THR A 105 -3.96 -22.70 -19.87
CA THR A 105 -5.29 -23.05 -19.36
C THR A 105 -6.38 -22.25 -20.07
N ALA A 106 -6.22 -20.93 -20.17
CA ALA A 106 -7.16 -20.06 -20.86
C ALA A 106 -7.30 -20.45 -22.34
N THR A 107 -6.19 -20.71 -23.04
CA THR A 107 -6.21 -21.14 -24.45
C THR A 107 -6.95 -22.45 -24.64
N ASN A 108 -6.78 -23.41 -23.72
CA ASN A 108 -7.49 -24.69 -23.74
C ASN A 108 -8.99 -24.51 -23.48
N ASN A 109 -9.39 -23.56 -22.63
CA ASN A 109 -10.80 -23.22 -22.41
C ASN A 109 -11.48 -22.64 -23.66
N TYR A 110 -10.71 -22.06 -24.59
CA TYR A 110 -11.19 -21.66 -25.92
C TYR A 110 -11.15 -22.79 -26.97
N GLY A 111 -10.97 -24.04 -26.55
CA GLY A 111 -10.96 -25.22 -27.43
C GLY A 111 -9.56 -25.67 -27.89
N GLY A 112 -8.49 -25.13 -27.31
CA GLY A 112 -7.10 -25.50 -27.64
C GLY A 112 -6.69 -25.08 -29.05
N THR A 113 -5.48 -25.46 -29.48
CA THR A 113 -4.92 -25.07 -30.80
C THR A 113 -4.81 -26.22 -31.81
N HIS A 114 -5.24 -27.42 -31.44
CA HIS A 114 -5.11 -28.59 -32.30
C HIS A 114 -5.98 -28.46 -33.56
N GLY A 115 -5.38 -28.71 -34.73
CA GLY A 115 -6.07 -28.67 -36.02
C GLY A 115 -6.29 -27.26 -36.61
N LEU A 116 -5.83 -26.20 -35.93
CA LEU A 116 -5.89 -24.84 -36.46
C LEU A 116 -4.70 -24.54 -37.38
N SER A 117 -4.87 -23.56 -38.28
CA SER A 117 -3.71 -22.96 -38.95
C SER A 117 -2.82 -22.23 -37.93
N PRO A 118 -1.53 -22.04 -38.22
CA PRO A 118 -0.64 -21.22 -37.38
C PRO A 118 -1.24 -19.85 -37.00
N ALA A 119 -1.82 -19.12 -37.96
CA ALA A 119 -2.44 -17.82 -37.70
C ALA A 119 -3.67 -17.92 -36.78
N ASP A 120 -4.49 -18.95 -36.95
CA ASP A 120 -5.68 -19.16 -36.12
C ASP A 120 -5.32 -19.60 -34.69
N ALA A 121 -4.28 -20.44 -34.54
CA ALA A 121 -3.74 -20.82 -33.25
C ALA A 121 -3.21 -19.60 -32.47
N LEU A 122 -2.48 -18.70 -33.13
CA LEU A 122 -2.00 -17.46 -32.54
C LEU A 122 -3.14 -16.50 -32.20
N THR A 123 -4.15 -16.38 -33.07
CA THR A 123 -5.35 -15.57 -32.82
C THR A 123 -6.12 -16.07 -31.59
N ARG A 124 -6.22 -17.39 -31.42
CA ARG A 124 -6.85 -18.00 -30.23
C ARG A 124 -6.07 -17.72 -28.96
N GLN A 125 -4.74 -17.89 -29.00
CA GLN A 125 -3.89 -17.54 -27.86
C GLN A 125 -4.00 -16.04 -27.51
N GLN A 126 -4.06 -15.16 -28.52
CA GLN A 126 -4.23 -13.73 -28.31
C GLN A 126 -5.57 -13.42 -27.63
N THR A 127 -6.66 -14.08 -28.04
CA THR A 127 -7.97 -13.96 -27.40
C THR A 127 -7.91 -14.36 -25.92
N ALA A 128 -7.23 -15.47 -25.63
CA ALA A 128 -7.03 -15.94 -24.26
C ALA A 128 -6.22 -14.94 -23.41
N VAL A 129 -5.14 -14.39 -23.94
CA VAL A 129 -4.33 -13.37 -23.26
C VAL A 129 -5.14 -12.10 -23.02
N ASN A 130 -5.92 -11.63 -23.99
CA ASN A 130 -6.76 -10.42 -23.84
C ASN A 130 -7.83 -10.61 -22.76
N HIS A 131 -8.42 -11.80 -22.66
CA HIS A 131 -9.34 -12.13 -21.57
C HIS A 131 -8.63 -12.06 -20.21
N LEU A 132 -7.43 -12.65 -20.08
CA LEU A 132 -6.65 -12.57 -18.84
C LEU A 132 -6.30 -11.12 -18.47
N ILE A 133 -5.93 -10.27 -19.44
CA ILE A 133 -5.68 -8.83 -19.20
C ILE A 133 -6.91 -8.18 -18.56
N HIS A 134 -8.10 -8.42 -19.11
CA HIS A 134 -9.34 -7.84 -18.57
C HIS A 134 -9.64 -8.33 -17.14
N GLN A 135 -9.46 -9.63 -16.90
CA GLN A 135 -9.66 -10.23 -15.58
C GLN A 135 -8.67 -9.65 -14.55
N LYS A 136 -7.37 -9.66 -14.85
CA LYS A 136 -6.34 -9.15 -13.93
C LYS A 136 -6.46 -7.64 -13.69
N THR A 137 -6.93 -6.89 -14.67
CA THR A 137 -7.26 -5.46 -14.50
C THR A 137 -8.43 -5.26 -13.52
N THR A 138 -9.44 -6.13 -13.58
CA THR A 138 -10.56 -6.11 -12.64
C THR A 138 -10.09 -6.47 -11.23
N ASP A 139 -9.27 -7.51 -11.11
CA ASP A 139 -8.68 -7.93 -9.83
C ASP A 139 -7.81 -6.80 -9.23
N GLN A 140 -6.99 -6.14 -10.04
CA GLN A 140 -6.19 -4.98 -9.64
C GLN A 140 -7.07 -3.88 -9.02
N ASN A 141 -8.20 -3.54 -9.64
CA ASN A 141 -9.13 -2.52 -9.13
C ASN A 141 -9.77 -2.92 -7.79
N VAL A 142 -10.13 -4.21 -7.65
CA VAL A 142 -10.65 -4.76 -6.39
C VAL A 142 -9.60 -4.67 -5.30
N TYR A 143 -8.37 -5.08 -5.58
CA TYR A 143 -7.26 -4.99 -4.62
C TYR A 143 -6.92 -3.55 -4.26
N GLN A 144 -6.95 -2.62 -5.22
CA GLN A 144 -6.72 -1.20 -4.94
C GLN A 144 -7.78 -0.62 -4.00
N THR A 145 -9.04 -1.01 -4.18
CA THR A 145 -10.14 -0.57 -3.30
C THR A 145 -9.92 -1.07 -1.88
N LYS A 146 -9.55 -2.34 -1.71
CA LYS A 146 -9.22 -2.92 -0.40
C LYS A 146 -7.96 -2.31 0.20
N ALA A 147 -6.94 -2.04 -0.61
CA ALA A 147 -5.70 -1.39 -0.18
C ALA A 147 -5.99 -0.03 0.44
N ASN A 148 -6.90 0.72 -0.15
CA ASN A 148 -7.26 2.05 0.33
C ASN A 148 -8.23 2.04 1.53
N ALA A 149 -8.77 0.89 1.95
CA ALA A 149 -9.84 0.84 2.95
C ALA A 149 -9.42 1.32 4.36
N PHE A 150 -8.16 1.16 4.74
CA PHE A 150 -7.67 1.55 6.08
C PHE A 150 -7.28 3.03 6.16
N TYR A 151 -6.47 3.52 5.21
CA TYR A 151 -5.98 4.91 5.21
C TYR A 151 -6.79 5.86 4.31
N GLY A 152 -7.73 5.34 3.52
CA GLY A 152 -8.38 6.07 2.42
C GLY A 152 -7.50 6.19 1.16
N SER A 153 -6.34 5.53 1.14
CA SER A 153 -5.27 5.75 0.17
C SER A 153 -4.18 4.67 0.32
N ASP A 154 -3.16 4.68 -0.54
CA ASP A 154 -2.07 3.70 -0.56
C ASP A 154 -1.43 3.54 0.84
N PRO A 155 -1.48 2.33 1.44
CA PRO A 155 -0.92 2.05 2.76
C PRO A 155 0.61 1.92 2.77
N ILE A 156 1.26 1.73 1.61
CA ILE A 156 2.71 1.45 1.54
C ILE A 156 3.53 2.70 1.88
N VAL A 157 3.03 3.88 1.50
CA VAL A 157 3.71 5.17 1.70
C VAL A 157 3.39 5.85 3.04
N ARG A 158 2.64 5.18 3.91
CA ARG A 158 2.07 5.77 5.14
C ARG A 158 3.05 5.76 6.30
N THR A 159 2.98 6.81 7.11
CA THR A 159 3.80 6.99 8.30
C THR A 159 3.12 6.40 9.54
N GLN A 160 3.88 6.28 10.64
CA GLN A 160 3.31 5.92 11.93
C GLN A 160 2.28 6.95 12.44
N GLN A 161 2.43 8.23 12.08
CA GLN A 161 1.45 9.27 12.43
C GLN A 161 0.13 9.03 11.70
N ASP A 162 0.17 8.70 10.40
CA ASP A 162 -1.03 8.31 9.64
C ASP A 162 -1.71 7.10 10.28
N PHE A 163 -0.93 6.14 10.79
CA PHE A 163 -1.46 4.96 11.47
C PHE A 163 -2.23 5.34 12.74
N ILE A 164 -1.68 6.22 13.57
CA ILE A 164 -2.34 6.68 14.79
C ILE A 164 -3.65 7.40 14.45
N GLU A 165 -3.65 8.26 13.43
CA GLU A 165 -4.87 8.94 12.98
C GLU A 165 -5.94 7.99 12.47
N ALA A 166 -5.54 6.92 11.76
CA ALA A 166 -6.46 5.87 11.32
C ALA A 166 -6.96 5.01 12.48
N TYR A 167 -6.07 4.67 13.43
CA TYR A 167 -6.39 3.91 14.64
C TYR A 167 -7.55 4.54 15.40
N LEU A 168 -7.48 5.85 15.64
CA LEU A 168 -8.47 6.58 16.44
C LEU A 168 -9.86 6.66 15.78
N ARG A 169 -10.01 6.26 14.52
CA ARG A 169 -11.29 6.29 13.77
C ARG A 169 -12.05 4.96 13.81
N ILE A 170 -11.42 3.89 14.26
CA ILE A 170 -11.99 2.54 14.22
C ILE A 170 -11.83 1.84 15.57
N PRO A 171 -12.64 0.82 15.88
CA PRO A 171 -12.48 0.04 17.10
C PRO A 171 -11.08 -0.60 17.18
N SER A 172 -10.41 -0.45 18.32
CA SER A 172 -9.05 -0.96 18.55
C SER A 172 -8.89 -2.46 18.24
N SER A 173 -9.94 -3.26 18.50
CA SER A 173 -9.99 -4.69 18.21
C SER A 173 -9.92 -5.04 16.72
N GLU A 174 -10.28 -4.11 15.83
CA GLU A 174 -10.30 -4.32 14.37
C GLU A 174 -9.08 -3.72 13.66
N VAL A 175 -8.28 -2.90 14.34
CA VAL A 175 -7.19 -2.14 13.70
C VAL A 175 -6.20 -3.07 13.00
N LEU A 176 -5.69 -4.08 13.71
CA LEU A 176 -4.65 -4.96 13.17
C LEU A 176 -5.16 -5.74 11.95
N SER A 177 -6.40 -6.24 11.99
CA SER A 177 -6.97 -7.02 10.88
C SER A 177 -7.21 -6.14 9.66
N LYS A 178 -7.83 -4.96 9.83
CA LYS A 178 -8.07 -4.03 8.72
C LYS A 178 -6.76 -3.49 8.14
N TRP A 179 -5.77 -3.17 8.97
CA TRP A 179 -4.45 -2.77 8.50
C TRP A 179 -3.80 -3.90 7.69
N THR A 180 -3.86 -5.14 8.18
CA THR A 180 -3.26 -6.31 7.51
C THR A 180 -3.92 -6.56 6.15
N GLU A 181 -5.26 -6.48 6.07
CA GLU A 181 -5.99 -6.63 4.80
C GLU A 181 -5.62 -5.52 3.81
N SER A 182 -5.58 -4.27 4.27
CA SER A 182 -5.20 -3.11 3.46
C SER A 182 -3.77 -3.25 2.94
N PHE A 183 -2.79 -3.52 3.81
CA PHE A 183 -1.38 -3.62 3.43
C PHE A 183 -1.13 -4.82 2.50
N THR A 184 -1.75 -5.98 2.77
CA THR A 184 -1.65 -7.16 1.90
C THR A 184 -2.29 -6.89 0.52
N SER A 185 -3.43 -6.20 0.50
CA SER A 185 -4.13 -5.86 -0.75
C SER A 185 -3.34 -4.87 -1.60
N ALA A 186 -2.54 -3.99 -1.00
CA ALA A 186 -1.67 -3.09 -1.76
C ALA A 186 -0.61 -3.85 -2.57
N TYR A 187 0.04 -4.85 -1.97
CA TYR A 187 0.98 -5.72 -2.69
C TYR A 187 0.27 -6.63 -3.70
N ALA A 188 -0.95 -7.08 -3.41
CA ALA A 188 -1.77 -7.81 -4.39
C ALA A 188 -2.12 -6.93 -5.61
N ALA A 189 -2.42 -5.65 -5.40
CA ALA A 189 -2.66 -4.69 -6.48
C ALA A 189 -1.39 -4.46 -7.32
N GLN A 190 -0.21 -4.33 -6.68
CA GLN A 190 1.07 -4.23 -7.39
C GLN A 190 1.38 -5.49 -8.21
N LEU A 191 1.12 -6.67 -7.65
CA LEU A 191 1.30 -7.94 -8.36
C LEU A 191 0.37 -8.02 -9.58
N ALA A 192 -0.92 -7.72 -9.42
CA ALA A 192 -1.89 -7.72 -10.52
C ALA A 192 -1.52 -6.70 -11.61
N ALA A 193 -0.99 -5.53 -11.24
CA ALA A 193 -0.49 -4.55 -12.20
C ALA A 193 0.69 -5.10 -13.03
N GLU A 194 1.61 -5.83 -12.39
CA GLU A 194 2.74 -6.47 -13.07
C GLU A 194 2.28 -7.62 -13.99
N GLU A 195 1.27 -8.40 -13.58
CA GLU A 195 0.62 -9.41 -14.43
C GLU A 195 0.03 -8.77 -15.69
N VAL A 196 -0.76 -7.70 -15.53
CA VAL A 196 -1.33 -6.94 -16.65
C VAL A 196 -0.24 -6.43 -17.58
N ARG A 197 0.86 -5.91 -17.04
CA ARG A 197 2.00 -5.41 -17.84
C ARG A 197 2.61 -6.52 -18.70
N GLN A 198 2.91 -7.68 -18.12
CA GLN A 198 3.51 -8.81 -18.84
C GLN A 198 2.56 -9.42 -19.87
N LEU A 199 1.28 -9.57 -19.53
CA LEU A 199 0.25 -10.04 -20.44
C LEU A 199 0.04 -9.08 -21.61
N THR A 200 0.07 -7.76 -21.36
CA THR A 200 -0.04 -6.74 -22.41
C THR A 200 1.14 -6.82 -23.39
N HIS A 201 2.37 -6.94 -22.87
CA HIS A 201 3.55 -7.16 -23.70
C HIS A 201 3.42 -8.44 -24.54
N ARG A 202 2.91 -9.53 -23.94
CA ARG A 202 2.65 -10.78 -24.66
C ARG A 202 1.60 -10.63 -25.76
N SER A 203 0.52 -9.88 -25.51
CA SER A 203 -0.55 -9.62 -26.50
C SER A 203 0.00 -8.85 -27.72
N GLN A 204 0.86 -7.87 -27.50
CA GLN A 204 1.53 -7.13 -28.58
C GLN A 204 2.44 -8.04 -29.41
N ALA A 205 3.24 -8.90 -28.76
CA ALA A 205 4.08 -9.88 -29.45
C ALA A 205 3.25 -10.86 -30.29
N LEU A 206 2.13 -11.37 -29.76
CA LEU A 206 1.21 -12.26 -30.48
C LEU A 206 0.56 -11.56 -31.68
N THR A 207 0.26 -10.26 -31.58
CA THR A 207 -0.26 -9.47 -32.70
C THR A 207 0.73 -9.47 -33.87
N SER A 208 2.01 -9.19 -33.59
CA SER A 208 3.06 -9.20 -34.61
C SER A 208 3.23 -10.60 -35.23
N GLN A 209 3.25 -11.64 -34.40
CA GLN A 209 3.37 -13.03 -34.86
C GLN A 209 2.19 -13.46 -35.72
N THR A 210 0.97 -13.06 -35.36
CA THR A 210 -0.24 -13.38 -36.13
C THR A 210 -0.20 -12.74 -37.52
N ASN A 211 0.22 -11.48 -37.61
CA ASN A 211 0.34 -10.79 -38.90
C ASN A 211 1.38 -11.45 -39.82
N GLN A 212 2.51 -11.86 -39.25
CA GLN A 212 3.54 -12.61 -39.98
C GLN A 212 3.00 -13.97 -40.47
N ALA A 213 2.37 -14.75 -39.58
CA ALA A 213 1.80 -16.05 -39.93
C ALA A 213 0.75 -15.93 -41.05
N ARG A 214 -0.11 -14.91 -41.02
CA ARG A 214 -1.09 -14.66 -42.09
C ARG A 214 -0.43 -14.32 -43.42
N ALA A 215 0.63 -13.52 -43.42
CA ALA A 215 1.37 -13.19 -44.64
C ALA A 215 2.04 -14.44 -45.24
N GLU A 216 2.64 -15.28 -44.40
CA GLU A 216 3.25 -16.55 -44.81
C GLU A 216 2.20 -17.53 -45.36
N GLU A 217 1.06 -17.69 -44.69
CA GLU A 217 -0.06 -18.52 -45.16
C GLU A 217 -0.59 -18.04 -46.53
N GLN A 218 -0.69 -16.72 -46.73
CA GLN A 218 -1.13 -16.14 -48.00
C GLN A 218 -0.12 -16.40 -49.13
N LEU A 219 1.18 -16.28 -48.87
CA LEU A 219 2.22 -16.60 -49.84
C LEU A 219 2.18 -18.08 -50.26
N VAL A 220 2.02 -18.99 -49.29
CA VAL A 220 1.89 -20.43 -49.56
C VAL A 220 0.62 -20.73 -50.38
N ALA A 221 -0.50 -20.06 -50.09
CA ALA A 221 -1.74 -20.23 -50.85
C ALA A 221 -1.58 -19.78 -52.32
N ILE A 222 -0.89 -18.66 -52.58
CA ILE A 222 -0.60 -18.16 -53.93
C ILE A 222 0.29 -19.17 -54.68
N GLN A 223 1.37 -19.64 -54.06
CA GLN A 223 2.27 -20.63 -54.66
C GLN A 223 1.56 -21.94 -55.00
N LYS A 224 0.68 -22.42 -54.13
CA LYS A 224 -0.15 -23.61 -54.40
C LYS A 224 -1.09 -23.39 -55.58
N ALA A 225 -1.77 -22.25 -55.64
CA ALA A 225 -2.66 -21.93 -56.75
C ALA A 225 -1.92 -21.79 -58.09
N GLU A 226 -0.68 -21.28 -58.10
CA GLU A 226 0.17 -21.25 -59.29
C GLU A 226 0.63 -22.65 -59.72
N ALA A 227 1.08 -23.47 -58.77
CA ALA A 227 1.48 -24.86 -59.04
C ALA A 227 0.31 -25.69 -59.61
N GLU A 228 -0.89 -25.52 -59.07
CA GLU A 228 -2.10 -26.18 -59.58
C GLU A 228 -2.48 -25.70 -60.99
N ARG A 229 -2.36 -24.40 -61.27
CA ARG A 229 -2.61 -23.86 -62.61
C ARG A 229 -1.63 -24.45 -63.62
N ALA A 230 -0.33 -24.44 -63.30
CA ALA A 230 0.71 -25.03 -64.14
C ALA A 230 0.51 -26.55 -64.35
N ALA A 231 0.07 -27.28 -63.32
CA ALA A 231 -0.23 -28.71 -63.43
C ALA A 231 -1.44 -28.97 -64.35
N ARG A 232 -2.50 -28.17 -64.24
CA ARG A 232 -3.68 -28.28 -65.12
C ARG A 232 -3.34 -27.95 -66.57
N GLU A 233 -2.51 -26.93 -66.80
CA GLU A 233 -2.04 -26.56 -68.14
C GLU A 233 -1.20 -27.66 -68.78
N ARG A 234 -0.31 -28.31 -68.01
CA ARG A 234 0.48 -29.45 -68.50
C ARG A 234 -0.40 -30.66 -68.82
N ALA A 235 -1.36 -31.00 -67.95
CA ALA A 235 -2.27 -32.12 -68.18
C ALA A 235 -3.23 -31.90 -69.37
N ALA A 236 -3.51 -30.65 -69.73
CA ALA A 236 -4.32 -30.32 -70.91
C ALA A 236 -3.52 -30.29 -72.22
N ALA A 237 -2.19 -30.30 -72.15
CA ALA A 237 -1.29 -30.28 -73.30
C ALA A 237 -0.78 -31.68 -73.70
N GLU A 238 -1.08 -32.71 -72.90
CA GLU A 238 -0.90 -34.15 -73.21
C GLU A 238 -2.17 -34.74 -73.83
#